data_AF-A0A8D8ZNH5-F1
#
_entry.id   AF-A0A8D8ZNH5-F1
#
_cell.length_a   1.000
_cell.length_b   1.000
_cell.length_c   1.000
_cell.angle_alpha   90.00
_cell.angle_beta   90.00
_cell.angle_gamma   90.00
#
_symmetry.space_group_name_H-M   'P 1'
#
loop_
_entity.id
_entity.type
_entity.pdbx_description
1 polymer ?
#
loop_
_entity_poly.entity_id
_entity_poly.type
_entity_poly.pdbx_seq_one_letter_code
_entity_poly.pdbx_strand_id
1 'polypeptide(L)'
;MVLTHFVGLASKLYAYKILDGKESKIAKGISTNVIRKEIKFEDYVACLFEGITIFKKMNTIVSQNHNIQTVTKNKKALTFNDDKRFSREGQIKTYAHDNIK
;
A
#
# COMPACT_ATOMS: atom_id res chain seq x y z
N MET A 1 17.84 16.15 4.05
CA MET A 1 17.18 14.83 4.13
C MET A 1 17.54 14.06 2.88
N VAL A 2 18.28 12.95 3.01
CA VAL A 2 18.70 12.12 1.87
C VAL A 2 17.92 10.81 1.91
N LEU A 3 17.17 10.53 0.85
CA LEU A 3 16.49 9.25 0.65
C LEU A 3 17.50 8.22 0.17
N THR A 4 17.56 7.07 0.84
CA THR A 4 18.46 5.96 0.44
C THR A 4 17.71 4.91 -0.37
N HIS A 5 16.46 4.64 0.01
CA HIS A 5 15.61 3.65 -0.66
C HIS A 5 14.20 4.20 -0.79
N PHE A 6 13.56 3.93 -1.93
CA PHE A 6 12.19 4.31 -2.19
C PHE A 6 11.47 3.19 -2.95
N VAL A 7 10.26 2.88 -2.53
CA VAL A 7 9.38 1.90 -3.18
C VAL A 7 8.00 2.52 -3.31
N GLY A 8 7.52 2.67 -4.53
CA GLY A 8 6.19 3.20 -4.84
C GLY A 8 5.35 2.15 -5.56
N LEU A 9 4.15 1.87 -5.03
CA LEU A 9 3.20 0.94 -5.64
C LEU A 9 2.08 1.70 -6.37
N ALA A 10 1.51 2.72 -5.71
CA ALA A 10 0.43 3.55 -6.25
C ALA A 10 0.39 4.94 -5.60
N SER A 11 -0.54 5.79 -6.03
CA SER A 11 -0.73 7.11 -5.39
C SER A 11 -1.06 6.96 -3.89
N LYS A 12 -0.25 7.58 -3.02
CA LYS A 12 -0.36 7.43 -1.55
C LYS A 12 -0.25 5.98 -1.06
N LEU A 13 0.54 5.17 -1.76
CA LEU A 13 0.92 3.81 -1.41
C LEU A 13 2.42 3.61 -1.70
N TYR A 14 3.27 3.98 -0.75
CA TYR A 14 4.73 3.96 -0.90
C TYR A 14 5.44 3.84 0.45
N ALA A 15 6.70 3.43 0.42
CA ALA A 15 7.59 3.38 1.57
C ALA A 15 8.98 3.88 1.21
N TYR A 16 9.70 4.43 2.17
CA TYR A 16 11.05 4.92 1.97
C TYR A 16 11.90 4.85 3.24
N LYS A 17 13.22 4.77 3.03
CA LYS A 17 14.24 4.86 4.09
C LYS A 17 15.08 6.12 3.84
N ILE A 18 15.44 6.81 4.92
CA ILE A 18 16.37 7.95 4.87
C ILE A 18 17.74 7.53 5.42
N LEU A 19 18.77 8.34 5.16
CA LEU A 19 20.16 8.07 5.57
C LEU A 19 20.30 7.79 7.07
N ASP A 20 19.49 8.45 7.90
CA ASP A 20 19.47 8.27 9.36
C ASP A 20 18.84 6.93 9.81
N GLY A 21 18.57 6.01 8.89
CA GLY A 21 17.96 4.71 9.15
C GLY A 21 16.45 4.75 9.43
N LYS A 22 15.84 5.94 9.52
CA LYS A 22 14.40 6.08 9.73
C LYS A 22 13.62 5.59 8.50
N GLU A 23 12.63 4.76 8.76
CA GLU A 23 11.70 4.25 7.77
C GLU A 23 10.36 4.96 7.86
N SER A 24 9.74 5.26 6.73
CA SER A 24 8.38 5.80 6.64
C SER A 24 7.56 5.01 5.63
N LYS A 25 6.31 4.73 6.00
CA LYS A 25 5.39 3.90 5.23
C LYS A 25 4.05 4.60 5.11
N ILE A 26 3.52 4.64 3.89
CA ILE A 26 2.23 5.23 3.56
C ILE A 26 1.40 4.17 2.85
N ALA A 27 0.24 3.84 3.42
CA ALA A 27 -0.75 2.96 2.83
C ALA A 27 -2.14 3.56 3.04
N LYS A 28 -2.65 4.28 2.03
CA LYS A 28 -3.94 4.97 2.11
C LYS A 28 -5.06 4.00 2.50
N GLY A 29 -5.86 4.39 3.49
CA GLY A 29 -7.04 3.64 3.93
C GLY A 29 -6.76 2.53 4.95
N ILE A 30 -5.49 2.31 5.30
CA ILE A 30 -5.04 1.44 6.38
C ILE A 30 -4.75 2.27 7.63
N SER A 31 -5.04 1.74 8.81
CA SER A 31 -4.81 2.45 10.06
C SER A 31 -3.31 2.57 10.37
N THR A 32 -2.90 3.71 10.91
CA THR A 32 -1.48 3.98 11.23
C THR A 32 -0.88 2.94 12.19
N ASN A 33 -1.68 2.41 13.12
CA ASN A 33 -1.23 1.36 14.02
C ASN A 33 -0.89 0.06 13.28
N VAL A 34 -1.72 -0.36 12.33
CA VAL A 34 -1.46 -1.54 11.49
C VAL A 34 -0.24 -1.30 10.62
N ILE A 35 -0.12 -0.12 9.99
CA ILE A 35 1.07 0.24 9.19
C ILE A 35 2.35 0.15 10.03
N ARG A 36 2.33 0.65 11.27
CA ARG A 36 3.53 0.66 12.14
C ARG A 36 3.89 -0.73 12.67
N LYS A 37 2.91 -1.57 13.02
CA LYS A 37 3.14 -2.84 13.72
C LYS A 37 3.25 -4.05 12.79
N GLU A 38 2.53 -4.04 11.67
CA GLU A 38 2.28 -5.24 10.88
C GLU A 38 2.78 -5.15 9.44
N ILE A 39 3.15 -3.96 8.96
CA ILE A 39 3.67 -3.74 7.61
C ILE A 39 5.13 -3.31 7.71
N LYS A 40 5.99 -3.97 6.95
CA LYS A 40 7.42 -3.69 6.85
C LYS A 40 7.76 -3.10 5.49
N PHE A 41 8.92 -2.46 5.35
CA PHE A 41 9.38 -1.98 4.05
C PHE A 41 9.58 -3.13 3.05
N GLU A 42 10.05 -4.27 3.54
CA GLU A 42 10.27 -5.48 2.74
C GLU A 42 8.96 -6.01 2.14
N ASP A 43 7.81 -5.79 2.82
CA ASP A 43 6.49 -6.12 2.27
C ASP A 43 6.16 -5.30 1.02
N TYR A 44 6.59 -4.03 0.95
CA TYR A 44 6.43 -3.20 -0.25
C TYR A 44 7.34 -3.69 -1.39
N VAL A 45 8.57 -4.10 -1.06
CA VAL A 45 9.53 -4.66 -2.02
C VAL A 45 8.98 -5.97 -2.62
N ALA A 46 8.55 -6.89 -1.76
CA ALA A 46 7.94 -8.16 -2.19
C ALA A 46 6.67 -7.91 -3.01
N CYS A 47 5.81 -6.99 -2.57
CA CYS A 47 4.61 -6.60 -3.33
C CYS A 47 4.96 -6.09 -4.74
N LEU A 48 6.03 -5.29 -4.88
CA LEU A 48 6.47 -4.78 -6.17
C LEU A 48 7.00 -5.92 -7.06
N PHE A 49 7.94 -6.72 -6.55
CA PHE A 49 8.69 -7.69 -7.35
C PHE A 49 7.97 -9.03 -7.58
N GLU A 50 7.22 -9.49 -6.60
CA GLU A 50 6.53 -10.78 -6.64
C GLU A 50 5.06 -10.64 -7.06
N GLY A 51 4.56 -9.39 -7.17
CA GLY A 51 3.16 -9.12 -7.50
C GLY A 51 2.17 -9.58 -6.43
N ILE A 52 2.64 -9.88 -5.21
CA ILE A 52 1.78 -10.32 -4.11
C ILE A 52 0.86 -9.21 -3.64
N THR A 53 -0.34 -9.57 -3.21
CA THR A 53 -1.28 -8.64 -2.59
C THR A 53 -1.43 -8.97 -1.12
N ILE A 54 -1.22 -7.97 -0.26
CA ILE A 54 -1.24 -8.14 1.20
C ILE A 54 -2.54 -7.58 1.75
N PHE A 55 -3.22 -8.38 2.56
CA PHE A 55 -4.42 -7.99 3.28
C PHE A 55 -4.12 -7.80 4.76
N LYS A 56 -4.75 -6.81 5.39
CA LYS A 56 -4.65 -6.56 6.83
C LYS A 56 -6.02 -6.35 7.46
N LYS A 57 -6.21 -6.97 8.63
CA LYS A 57 -7.38 -6.77 9.45
C LYS A 57 -7.25 -5.46 10.22
N MET A 58 -8.32 -4.69 10.27
CA MET A 58 -8.40 -3.49 11.11
C MET A 58 -9.77 -3.41 11.76
N ASN A 59 -9.79 -3.02 13.03
CA ASN A 59 -11.02 -2.72 13.75
C ASN A 59 -11.45 -1.30 13.44
N THR A 60 -12.74 -1.10 13.17
CA THR A 60 -13.30 0.20 12.81
C THR A 60 -14.69 0.32 13.41
N ILE A 61 -15.02 1.51 13.90
CA ILE A 61 -16.38 1.84 14.34
C ILE A 61 -17.17 2.29 13.12
N VAL A 62 -18.33 1.68 12.89
CA VAL A 62 -19.21 1.99 11.75
C VAL A 62 -20.61 2.25 12.30
N SER A 63 -21.27 3.27 11.75
CA SER A 63 -22.70 3.53 11.97
C SER A 63 -23.49 2.99 10.78
N GLN A 64 -24.45 2.11 11.04
CA GLN A 64 -25.39 1.58 10.04
C GLN A 64 -26.80 1.69 10.60
N ASN A 65 -27.72 2.34 9.89
CA ASN A 65 -29.11 2.56 10.34
C ASN A 65 -29.19 3.13 11.77
N HIS A 66 -28.35 4.12 12.08
CA HIS A 66 -28.20 4.72 13.41
C HIS A 66 -27.71 3.76 14.52
N ASN A 67 -27.32 2.54 14.20
CA ASN A 67 -26.68 1.61 15.12
C ASN A 67 -25.16 1.67 14.98
N ILE A 68 -24.46 1.94 16.09
CA ILE A 68 -23.00 2.03 16.13
C ILE A 68 -22.44 0.67 16.52
N GLN A 69 -21.58 0.12 15.66
CA GLN A 69 -20.96 -1.18 15.85
C GLN A 69 -19.46 -1.13 15.61
N THR A 70 -18.72 -1.95 16.34
CA THR A 70 -17.30 -2.20 16.07
C THR A 70 -17.19 -3.40 15.14
N VAL A 71 -16.60 -3.19 13.96
CA VAL A 71 -16.43 -4.23 12.94
C VAL A 71 -14.96 -4.46 12.62
N THR A 72 -14.59 -5.72 12.40
CA THR A 72 -13.27 -6.07 11.86
C THR A 72 -13.37 -6.11 10.34
N LYS A 73 -12.63 -5.25 9.65
CA LYS A 73 -12.56 -5.24 8.19
C LYS A 73 -11.21 -5.80 7.73
N ASN A 74 -11.22 -6.74 6.80
CA ASN A 74 -10.02 -7.20 6.12
C ASN A 74 -9.82 -6.38 4.84
N LYS A 75 -8.86 -5.46 4.84
CA LYS A 75 -8.63 -4.56 3.71
C LYS A 75 -7.40 -4.97 2.91
N LYS A 76 -7.46 -4.74 1.60
CA LYS A 76 -6.27 -4.77 0.72
C LYS A 76 -5.33 -3.65 1.15
N ALA A 77 -4.20 -4.01 1.75
CA ALA A 77 -3.25 -3.08 2.34
C ALA A 77 -2.16 -2.67 1.36
N LEU A 78 -1.52 -3.64 0.70
CA LEU A 78 -0.52 -3.43 -0.34
C LEU A 78 -0.92 -4.23 -1.58
N THR A 79 -0.76 -3.63 -2.76
CA THR A 79 -0.98 -4.29 -4.03
C THR A 79 -0.18 -3.59 -5.11
N PHE A 80 0.34 -4.36 -6.06
CA PHE A 80 1.04 -3.84 -7.23
C PHE A 80 0.08 -3.26 -8.26
N ASN A 81 -1.14 -3.80 -8.36
CA ASN A 81 -2.11 -3.38 -9.35
C ASN A 81 -2.76 -2.06 -8.94
N ASP A 82 -2.47 -0.99 -9.67
CA ASP A 82 -3.18 0.29 -9.60
C ASP A 82 -4.27 0.30 -10.68
N ASP A 83 -5.53 0.43 -10.30
CA ASP A 83 -6.67 0.43 -11.24
C ASP A 83 -6.54 1.49 -12.36
N LYS A 84 -5.73 2.55 -12.14
CA LYS A 84 -5.50 3.63 -13.11
C LYS A 84 -4.36 3.37 -14.08
N ARG A 85 -3.46 2.41 -13.78
CA ARG A 85 -2.24 2.17 -14.54
C ARG A 85 -1.96 0.68 -14.65
N PHE A 86 -1.83 0.17 -15.86
CA PHE A 86 -1.39 -1.21 -16.07
C PHE A 86 0.13 -1.25 -16.28
N SER A 87 0.78 -2.25 -15.70
CA SER A 87 2.19 -2.51 -15.99
C SER A 87 2.33 -3.48 -17.16
N ARG A 88 3.26 -3.20 -18.07
CA ARG A 88 3.62 -4.10 -19.18
C ARG A 88 5.13 -4.33 -19.10
N GLU A 89 5.52 -5.61 -19.12
CA GLU A 89 6.91 -6.11 -19.14
C GLU A 89 7.87 -5.47 -18.11
N GLY A 90 8.25 -6.26 -17.10
CA GLY A 90 9.33 -5.89 -16.17
C GLY A 90 8.96 -4.95 -15.03
N GLN A 91 7.66 -4.78 -14.72
CA GLN A 91 7.11 -4.09 -13.53
C GLN A 91 7.45 -2.60 -13.34
N ILE A 92 8.40 -2.07 -14.11
CA ILE A 92 8.91 -0.69 -13.98
C ILE A 92 8.14 0.26 -14.92
N LYS A 93 7.71 -0.22 -16.09
CA LYS A 93 6.93 0.59 -17.03
C LYS A 93 5.45 0.44 -16.73
N THR A 94 4.78 1.58 -16.52
CA THR A 94 3.34 1.65 -16.31
C THR A 94 2.71 2.60 -17.33
N TYR A 95 1.54 2.22 -17.82
CA TYR A 95 0.81 2.89 -18.88
C TYR A 95 -0.59 3.23 -18.39
N ALA A 96 -1.12 4.38 -18.82
CA ALA A 96 -2.53 4.70 -18.58
C ALA A 96 -3.43 3.77 -19.40
N HIS A 97 -4.62 3.46 -18.89
CA HIS A 97 -5.55 2.52 -19.53
C HIS A 97 -5.93 2.93 -20.96
N ASP A 98 -5.97 4.24 -21.25
CA ASP A 98 -6.27 4.80 -22.58
C ASP A 98 -5.17 4.57 -23.63
N ASN A 99 -3.98 4.10 -23.20
CA ASN A 99 -2.84 3.81 -24.07
C ASN A 99 -2.64 2.30 -24.35
N ILE A 100 -3.65 1.48 -24.06
CA ILE A 100 -3.70 0.07 -24.50
C ILE A 100 -4.23 0.06 -25.94
N LYS A 101 -3.33 0.03 -26.92
CA LYS A 101 -3.64 -0.41 -28.28
C LYS A 101 -2.99 -1.77 -28.50
#